data_AF-Q1LR00-F1
#
_entry.id   AF-Q1LR00-F1
#
_cell.length_a   1.000
_cell.length_b   1.000
_cell.length_c   1.000
_cell.angle_alpha   90.00
_cell.angle_beta   90.00
_cell.angle_gamma   90.00
#
_symmetry.space_group_name_H-M   'P 1'
#
loop_
_entity.id
_entity.type
_entity.pdbx_description
1 polymer ?
#
loop_
_entity_poly.entity_id
_entity_poly.type
_entity_poly.pdbx_seq_one_letter_code
_entity_poly.pdbx_strand_id
1 'polypeptide(L)'
;MPTPTKPTTRSATASRARSAKRGADEVVRPPLQSRSEKSLEKMVAACRALAEERGNLDDISLNETVARAGTSIGAFYGRFKDKEAFLGYVLEVALREAEDVMQRSIDEEPVWQTGPAQAIVERIIGSYVSQFRLNRGLFRGFLRHYSARDARDNPMRDANRRIYGLVVPSLAAQLGDRPKDTAEFEVRAALQFMVGTLANILLNDPGPLHLDDDALALHLDRMMVRYLGLPEAVAPVASATPRRSKR
;
A
#
# COMPACT_ATOMS: atom_id res chain seq x y z
N MET A 1 19.34 93.93 32.84
CA MET A 1 18.10 94.65 32.48
C MET A 1 18.32 95.30 31.12
N PRO A 2 17.39 95.21 30.13
CA PRO A 2 16.17 94.40 30.08
C PRO A 2 16.12 93.38 28.91
N THR A 3 15.24 92.38 29.03
CA THR A 3 14.64 91.60 27.93
C THR A 3 13.41 92.35 27.39
N PRO A 4 12.98 92.20 26.11
CA PRO A 4 12.20 91.03 25.65
C PRO A 4 12.55 90.63 24.18
N THR A 5 11.88 89.72 23.44
CA THR A 5 10.66 88.90 23.63
C THR A 5 10.82 87.51 22.95
N LYS A 6 9.71 86.76 22.77
CA LYS A 6 9.51 85.55 21.93
C LYS A 6 8.26 85.84 21.04
N PRO A 7 7.95 85.08 19.94
CA PRO A 7 7.35 83.74 20.12
C PRO A 7 7.45 82.70 18.96
N THR A 8 7.28 81.41 19.31
CA THR A 8 6.60 80.29 18.57
C THR A 8 6.96 79.94 17.10
N THR A 9 6.92 78.69 16.59
CA THR A 9 6.08 77.51 16.91
C THR A 9 6.63 76.20 16.29
N ARG A 10 6.39 75.03 16.94
CA ARG A 10 6.24 73.61 16.44
C ARG A 10 7.24 73.02 15.40
N SER A 11 7.84 71.83 15.57
CA SER A 11 7.31 70.46 15.82
C SER A 11 6.47 69.88 14.65
N ALA A 12 6.60 68.64 14.17
CA ALA A 12 7.61 67.57 14.26
C ALA A 12 7.23 66.44 13.24
N THR A 13 8.07 65.39 13.13
CA THR A 13 7.71 64.04 12.61
C THR A 13 7.07 63.90 11.21
N ALA A 14 7.90 63.58 10.20
CA ALA A 14 7.46 62.86 8.98
C ALA A 14 8.58 62.05 8.26
N SER A 15 9.58 61.52 8.98
CA SER A 15 10.63 60.65 8.39
C SER A 15 10.30 59.16 8.54
N ARG A 16 9.16 58.74 7.96
CA ARG A 16 8.63 57.37 8.08
C ARG A 16 7.96 56.87 6.78
N ALA A 17 8.63 57.02 5.63
CA ALA A 17 8.09 56.52 4.35
C ALA A 17 9.16 56.34 3.23
N ARG A 18 10.32 55.71 3.51
CA ARG A 18 11.27 55.30 2.44
C ARG A 18 12.37 54.30 2.86
N SER A 19 11.96 53.10 3.29
CA SER A 19 12.82 51.89 3.29
C SER A 19 11.96 50.62 3.25
N ALA A 20 11.26 50.43 2.12
CA ALA A 20 10.69 49.14 1.74
C ALA A 20 11.52 48.55 0.59
N LYS A 21 11.60 47.21 0.52
CA LYS A 21 12.40 46.40 -0.41
C LYS A 21 13.93 46.39 -0.19
N ARG A 22 14.41 45.40 0.58
CA ARG A 22 15.29 44.30 0.10
C ARG A 22 15.66 43.35 1.26
N GLY A 23 15.59 42.04 1.02
CA GLY A 23 15.92 40.98 1.98
C GLY A 23 14.73 40.62 2.89
N ALA A 24 14.22 39.39 2.89
CA ALA A 24 14.51 38.26 2.00
C ALA A 24 13.23 37.43 1.78
N ASP A 25 13.14 36.75 0.63
CA ASP A 25 12.25 35.60 0.49
C ASP A 25 12.77 34.49 1.40
N GLU A 26 12.31 34.46 2.65
CA GLU A 26 12.39 33.26 3.46
C GLU A 26 11.34 32.28 2.94
N VAL A 27 11.73 31.52 1.91
CA VAL A 27 10.98 30.39 1.39
C VAL A 27 10.86 29.37 2.53
N VAL A 28 9.79 29.49 3.30
CA VAL A 28 9.43 28.56 4.38
C VAL A 28 9.25 27.19 3.74
N ARG A 29 10.31 26.37 3.85
CA ARG A 29 10.27 24.97 3.45
C ARG A 29 9.15 24.31 4.27
N PRO A 30 8.24 23.55 3.63
CA PRO A 30 7.15 22.92 4.37
C PRO A 30 7.71 22.05 5.49
N PRO A 31 7.02 21.98 6.65
CA PRO A 31 7.56 21.35 7.84
C PRO A 31 7.92 19.89 7.57
N LEU A 32 9.22 19.59 7.63
CA LEU A 32 9.74 18.23 7.62
C LEU A 32 9.09 17.46 8.78
N GLN A 33 8.54 16.28 8.49
CA GLN A 33 7.85 15.41 9.46
C GLN A 33 8.46 15.44 10.85
N SER A 34 7.57 15.51 11.84
CA SER A 34 7.93 15.60 13.24
C SER A 34 8.83 14.44 13.67
N ARG A 35 9.64 14.68 14.71
CA ARG A 35 10.43 13.62 15.35
C ARG A 35 9.55 12.47 15.88
N SER A 36 8.25 12.73 16.11
CA SER A 36 7.27 11.73 16.53
C SER A 36 6.93 10.77 15.39
N GLU A 37 6.59 11.28 14.21
CA GLU A 37 6.24 10.49 13.03
C GLU A 37 7.43 9.65 12.56
N LYS A 38 8.62 10.25 12.45
CA LYS A 38 9.85 9.53 12.06
C LYS A 38 10.25 8.40 13.03
N SER A 39 9.83 8.47 14.29
CA SER A 39 10.03 7.38 15.25
C SER A 39 9.01 6.26 15.03
N LEU A 40 7.76 6.63 14.71
CA LEU A 40 6.70 5.68 14.37
C LEU A 40 7.00 4.90 13.09
N GLU A 41 7.40 5.58 12.02
CA GLU A 41 7.81 4.95 10.76
C GLU A 41 8.93 3.93 10.96
N LYS A 42 9.94 4.27 11.77
CA LYS A 42 11.03 3.33 12.12
C LYS A 42 10.54 2.12 12.90
N MET A 43 9.58 2.29 13.82
CA MET A 43 8.96 1.15 14.52
C MET A 43 8.19 0.27 13.55
N VAL A 44 7.39 0.85 12.64
CA VAL A 44 6.64 0.10 11.62
C VAL A 44 7.60 -0.67 10.70
N ALA A 45 8.64 -0.03 10.18
CA ALA A 45 9.64 -0.67 9.33
C ALA A 45 10.40 -1.79 10.06
N ALA A 46 10.82 -1.57 11.31
CA ALA A 46 11.48 -2.59 12.12
C ALA A 46 10.55 -3.79 12.39
N CYS A 47 9.26 -3.54 12.64
CA CYS A 47 8.27 -4.59 12.86
C CYS A 47 7.98 -5.39 11.59
N ARG A 48 7.86 -4.74 10.42
CA ARG A 48 7.74 -5.42 9.13
C ARG A 48 8.93 -6.32 8.85
N ALA A 49 10.16 -5.83 9.04
CA ALA A 49 11.36 -6.65 8.89
C ALA A 49 11.36 -7.88 9.82
N LEU A 50 10.92 -7.73 11.08
CA LEU A 50 10.75 -8.86 12.01
C LEU A 50 9.65 -9.84 11.56
N ALA A 51 8.53 -9.33 11.04
CA ALA A 51 7.46 -10.18 10.51
C ALA A 51 7.93 -11.00 9.30
N GLU A 52 8.72 -10.41 8.39
CA GLU A 52 9.35 -11.11 7.26
C GLU A 52 10.39 -12.16 7.71
N GLU A 53 11.20 -11.87 8.74
CA GLU A 53 12.18 -12.81 9.29
C GLU A 53 11.55 -14.00 10.04
N ARG A 54 10.41 -13.81 10.73
CA ARG A 54 9.82 -14.81 11.63
C ARG A 54 8.63 -15.54 10.99
N GLY A 55 7.85 -14.87 10.14
CA GLY A 55 6.66 -15.44 9.49
C GLY A 55 5.53 -15.83 10.44
N ASN A 56 5.56 -15.32 11.68
CA ASN A 56 4.60 -15.52 12.77
C ASN A 56 4.57 -14.24 13.64
N LEU A 57 3.38 -13.83 14.09
CA LEU A 57 3.22 -12.60 14.88
C LEU A 57 3.65 -12.77 16.33
N ASP A 58 3.48 -13.97 16.91
CA ASP A 58 3.78 -14.22 18.32
C ASP A 58 5.28 -14.08 18.62
N ASP A 59 6.13 -14.44 17.66
CA ASP A 59 7.60 -14.37 17.75
C ASP A 59 8.17 -12.93 17.63
N ILE A 60 7.34 -11.93 17.34
CA ILE A 60 7.76 -10.52 17.25
C ILE A 60 7.90 -9.91 18.66
N SER A 61 9.13 -9.59 19.06
CA SER A 61 9.42 -8.92 20.35
C SER A 61 9.29 -7.40 20.26
N LEU A 62 8.55 -6.78 21.18
CA LEU A 62 8.49 -5.31 21.30
C LEU A 62 9.85 -4.71 21.63
N ASN A 63 10.62 -5.35 22.52
CA ASN A 63 11.96 -4.90 22.89
C ASN A 63 12.93 -4.98 21.70
N GLU A 64 12.86 -6.04 20.89
CA GLU A 64 13.65 -6.13 19.65
C GLU A 64 13.22 -5.07 18.64
N THR A 65 11.91 -4.85 18.49
CA THR A 65 11.36 -3.83 17.59
C THR A 65 11.85 -2.43 17.94
N VAL A 66 11.76 -2.01 19.21
CA VAL A 66 12.19 -0.65 19.60
C VAL A 66 13.71 -0.48 19.52
N ALA A 67 14.49 -1.51 19.87
CA ALA A 67 15.93 -1.49 19.72
C ALA A 67 16.35 -1.34 18.25
N ARG A 68 15.75 -2.14 17.36
CA ARG A 68 15.99 -2.12 15.90
C ARG A 68 15.53 -0.81 15.25
N ALA A 69 14.47 -0.18 15.77
CA ALA A 69 14.00 1.15 15.36
C ALA A 69 14.83 2.32 15.91
N GLY A 70 15.77 2.09 16.83
CA GLY A 70 16.54 3.14 17.50
C GLY A 70 15.69 4.03 18.42
N THR A 71 14.71 3.43 19.11
CA THR A 71 13.77 4.09 20.03
C THR A 71 13.69 3.31 21.36
N SER A 72 12.82 3.72 22.28
CA SER A 72 12.68 3.09 23.60
C SER A 72 11.32 2.45 23.83
N ILE A 73 11.26 1.49 24.76
CA ILE A 73 10.01 0.85 25.16
C ILE A 73 9.02 1.87 25.79
N GLY A 74 9.52 2.91 26.46
CA GLY A 74 8.68 4.02 26.92
C GLY A 74 8.09 4.86 25.77
N ALA A 75 8.83 5.06 24.69
CA ALA A 75 8.33 5.74 23.50
C ALA A 75 7.28 4.91 22.73
N PHE A 76 7.34 3.58 22.84
CA PHE A 76 6.29 2.67 22.37
C PHE A 76 5.00 2.82 23.19
N TYR A 77 5.08 2.69 24.51
CA TYR A 77 3.89 2.75 25.38
C TYR A 77 3.25 4.15 25.44
N GLY A 78 3.97 5.20 25.06
CA GLY A 78 3.39 6.52 24.80
C GLY A 78 2.53 6.63 23.52
N ARG A 79 2.38 5.54 22.74
CA ARG A 79 1.57 5.47 21.50
C ARG A 79 0.64 4.29 21.46
N PHE A 80 1.12 3.11 21.85
CA PHE A 80 0.39 1.85 21.77
C PHE A 80 0.19 1.24 23.16
N LYS A 81 -1.05 0.86 23.46
CA LYS A 81 -1.41 0.18 24.72
C LYS A 81 -0.74 -1.19 24.86
N ASP A 82 -0.60 -1.92 23.75
CA ASP A 82 -0.15 -3.31 23.72
C ASP A 82 0.41 -3.69 22.33
N LYS A 83 0.92 -4.92 22.22
CA LYS A 83 1.47 -5.49 20.98
C LYS A 83 0.40 -5.69 19.90
N GLU A 84 -0.83 -6.10 20.25
CA GLU A 84 -1.90 -6.32 19.27
C GLU A 84 -2.27 -5.02 18.56
N ALA A 85 -2.45 -3.92 19.28
CA ALA A 85 -2.76 -2.61 18.72
C ALA A 85 -1.65 -2.09 17.78
N PHE A 86 -0.38 -2.31 18.14
CA PHE A 86 0.73 -1.96 17.27
C PHE A 86 0.80 -2.82 16.02
N LEU A 87 0.66 -4.14 16.13
CA LEU A 87 0.64 -5.03 14.97
C LEU A 87 -0.53 -4.70 14.03
N GLY A 88 -1.72 -4.42 14.57
CA GLY A 88 -2.88 -4.00 13.79
C GLY A 88 -2.61 -2.71 13.01
N TYR A 89 -1.96 -1.72 13.64
CA TYR A 89 -1.52 -0.50 12.96
C TYR A 89 -0.47 -0.77 11.86
N VAL A 90 0.50 -1.66 12.10
CA VAL A 90 1.50 -2.06 11.09
C VAL A 90 0.84 -2.73 9.87
N LEU A 91 -0.17 -3.58 10.09
CA LEU A 91 -0.98 -4.14 9.00
C LEU A 91 -1.76 -3.05 8.27
N GLU A 92 -2.41 -2.13 8.99
CA GLU A 92 -3.18 -1.05 8.39
C GLU A 92 -2.31 -0.18 7.46
N VAL A 93 -1.09 0.16 7.89
CA VAL A 93 -0.12 0.89 7.05
C VAL A 93 0.21 0.09 5.78
N ALA A 94 0.55 -1.20 5.89
CA ALA A 94 0.86 -2.03 4.73
C ALA A 94 -0.34 -2.22 3.76
N LEU A 95 -1.57 -2.29 4.29
CA LEU A 95 -2.79 -2.37 3.48
C LEU A 95 -3.12 -1.04 2.79
N ARG A 96 -2.88 0.10 3.45
CA ARG A 96 -3.00 1.44 2.84
C ARG A 96 -1.96 1.64 1.73
N GLU A 97 -0.70 1.26 1.95
CA GLU A 97 0.34 1.30 0.92
C GLU A 97 -0.06 0.48 -0.33
N ALA A 98 -0.65 -0.70 -0.15
CA ALA A 98 -1.14 -1.54 -1.25
C ALA A 98 -2.32 -0.90 -2.01
N GLU A 99 -3.23 -0.25 -1.29
CA GLU A 99 -4.36 0.51 -1.85
C GLU A 99 -3.86 1.74 -2.63
N ASP A 100 -2.91 2.50 -2.09
CA ASP A 100 -2.28 3.65 -2.73
C ASP A 100 -1.44 3.27 -3.97
N VAL A 101 -0.89 2.05 -4.02
CA VAL A 101 -0.24 1.50 -5.23
C VAL A 101 -1.27 1.19 -6.30
N MET A 102 -2.42 0.59 -5.95
CA MET A 102 -3.48 0.33 -6.92
C MET A 102 -4.10 1.64 -7.43
N GLN A 103 -4.39 2.59 -6.54
CA GLN A 103 -4.99 3.88 -6.90
C GLN A 103 -4.09 4.67 -7.86
N ARG A 104 -2.77 4.76 -7.57
CA ARG A 104 -1.83 5.39 -8.51
C ARG A 104 -1.74 4.67 -9.85
N SER A 105 -1.80 3.34 -9.87
CA SER A 105 -1.88 2.60 -11.15
C SER A 105 -3.11 3.02 -11.95
N ILE A 106 -4.28 3.13 -11.30
CA ILE A 106 -5.53 3.58 -11.93
C ILE A 106 -5.44 5.02 -12.44
N ASP A 107 -4.82 5.92 -11.68
CA ASP A 107 -4.73 7.34 -12.02
C ASP A 107 -3.67 7.66 -13.09
N GLU A 108 -2.53 6.95 -13.08
CA GLU A 108 -1.36 7.25 -13.90
C GLU A 108 -1.26 6.41 -15.19
N GLU A 109 -1.86 5.21 -15.23
CA GLU A 109 -1.65 4.27 -16.34
C GLU A 109 -2.82 4.23 -17.34
N PRO A 110 -2.58 4.48 -18.66
CA PRO A 110 -3.60 4.49 -19.71
C PRO A 110 -4.44 3.21 -19.86
N VAL A 111 -3.93 2.09 -19.31
CA VAL A 111 -4.58 0.77 -19.37
C VAL A 111 -5.96 0.77 -18.70
N TRP A 112 -6.17 1.60 -17.68
CA TRP A 112 -7.42 1.61 -16.91
C TRP A 112 -8.55 2.38 -17.59
N GLN A 113 -8.24 3.31 -18.50
CA GLN A 113 -9.23 4.10 -19.24
C GLN A 113 -9.39 3.65 -20.70
N THR A 114 -8.31 3.13 -21.32
CA THR A 114 -8.28 2.80 -22.76
C THR A 114 -7.68 1.43 -23.10
N GLY A 115 -7.20 0.69 -22.09
CA GLY A 115 -6.63 -0.65 -22.28
C GLY A 115 -7.68 -1.74 -22.50
N PRO A 116 -7.31 -2.86 -23.16
CA PRO A 116 -8.17 -4.03 -23.26
C PRO A 116 -8.29 -4.73 -21.90
N ALA A 117 -9.39 -5.45 -21.68
CA ALA A 117 -9.69 -6.15 -20.44
C ALA A 117 -8.54 -7.05 -19.92
N GLN A 118 -7.82 -7.73 -20.82
CA GLN A 118 -6.69 -8.59 -20.48
C GLN A 118 -5.54 -7.81 -19.82
N ALA A 119 -5.24 -6.59 -20.30
CA ALA A 119 -4.18 -5.77 -19.71
C ALA A 119 -4.59 -5.20 -18.34
N ILE A 120 -5.88 -4.98 -18.11
CA ILE A 120 -6.43 -4.65 -16.79
C ILE A 120 -6.30 -5.87 -15.85
N VAL A 121 -6.62 -7.07 -16.31
CA VAL A 121 -6.44 -8.35 -15.57
C VAL A 121 -4.97 -8.56 -15.20
N GLU A 122 -4.05 -8.43 -16.15
CA GLU A 122 -2.60 -8.54 -15.93
C GLU A 122 -2.14 -7.54 -14.85
N ARG A 123 -2.60 -6.28 -14.92
CA ARG A 123 -2.25 -5.25 -13.93
C ARG A 123 -2.77 -5.55 -12.53
N ILE A 124 -4.01 -6.01 -12.42
CA ILE A 124 -4.61 -6.45 -11.15
C ILE A 124 -3.76 -7.57 -10.54
N ILE A 125 -3.47 -8.61 -11.32
CA ILE A 125 -2.75 -9.80 -10.85
C ILE A 125 -1.31 -9.46 -10.47
N GLY A 126 -0.60 -8.70 -11.31
CA GLY A 126 0.76 -8.24 -11.05
C GLY A 126 0.85 -7.42 -9.75
N SER A 127 -0.12 -6.53 -9.51
CA SER A 127 -0.21 -5.78 -8.26
C SER A 127 -0.43 -6.71 -7.05
N TYR A 128 -1.42 -7.60 -7.11
CA TYR A 128 -1.73 -8.53 -6.02
C TYR A 128 -0.56 -9.48 -5.68
N VAL A 129 0.05 -10.11 -6.69
CA VAL A 129 1.21 -10.99 -6.50
C VAL A 129 2.38 -10.21 -5.89
N SER A 130 2.65 -9.00 -6.36
CA SER A 130 3.72 -8.14 -5.82
C SER A 130 3.48 -7.76 -4.37
N GLN A 131 2.25 -7.38 -3.98
CA GLN A 131 1.91 -7.02 -2.61
C GLN A 131 1.98 -8.21 -1.65
N PHE A 132 1.59 -9.41 -2.09
CA PHE A 132 1.76 -10.64 -1.32
C PHE A 132 3.24 -11.03 -1.15
N ARG A 133 4.08 -10.87 -2.17
CA ARG A 133 5.53 -11.09 -2.08
C ARG A 133 6.23 -10.09 -1.15
N LEU A 134 5.86 -8.81 -1.23
CA LEU A 134 6.45 -7.72 -0.45
C LEU A 134 6.15 -7.81 1.06
N ASN A 135 4.98 -8.36 1.42
CA ASN A 135 4.50 -8.43 2.80
C ASN A 135 4.27 -9.88 3.26
N ARG A 136 5.05 -10.85 2.74
CA ARG A 136 4.75 -12.29 2.89
C ARG A 136 4.67 -12.72 4.35
N GLY A 137 5.64 -12.35 5.18
CA GLY A 137 5.69 -12.70 6.59
C GLY A 137 4.61 -12.00 7.42
N LEU A 138 4.38 -10.71 7.16
CA LEU A 138 3.30 -9.94 7.79
C LEU A 138 1.92 -10.52 7.48
N PHE A 139 1.59 -10.69 6.19
CA PHE A 139 0.30 -11.21 5.75
C PHE A 139 0.11 -12.67 6.21
N ARG A 140 1.14 -13.52 6.15
CA ARG A 140 1.08 -14.91 6.66
C ARG A 140 0.78 -14.95 8.15
N GLY A 141 1.46 -14.11 8.94
CA GLY A 141 1.23 -13.99 10.37
C GLY A 141 -0.22 -13.60 10.68
N PHE A 142 -0.74 -12.59 9.99
CA PHE A 142 -2.12 -12.12 10.17
C PHE A 142 -3.17 -13.11 9.67
N LEU A 143 -2.97 -13.74 8.51
CA LEU A 143 -3.86 -14.78 8.00
C LEU A 143 -3.96 -15.96 8.99
N ARG A 144 -2.84 -16.39 9.60
CA ARG A 144 -2.84 -17.43 10.64
C ARG A 144 -3.59 -16.99 11.89
N HIS A 145 -3.27 -15.79 12.39
CA HIS A 145 -3.88 -15.23 13.59
C HIS A 145 -5.41 -15.12 13.48
N TYR A 146 -5.93 -14.67 12.33
CA TYR A 146 -7.38 -14.58 12.10
C TYR A 146 -8.03 -15.90 11.66
N SER A 147 -7.29 -16.87 11.11
CA SER A 147 -7.84 -18.22 10.83
C SER A 147 -8.12 -19.02 12.10
N ALA A 148 -7.43 -18.71 13.21
CA ALA A 148 -7.70 -19.26 14.54
C ALA A 148 -8.80 -18.48 15.32
N ARG A 149 -9.27 -17.35 14.78
CA ARG A 149 -10.36 -16.50 15.29
C ARG A 149 -11.51 -16.49 14.26
N ASP A 150 -12.46 -15.56 14.35
CA ASP A 150 -13.42 -15.38 13.25
C ASP A 150 -12.71 -14.72 12.06
N ALA A 151 -12.63 -15.44 10.94
CA ALA A 151 -12.04 -14.94 9.70
C ALA A 151 -12.77 -13.71 9.14
N ARG A 152 -14.02 -13.44 9.57
CA ARG A 152 -14.78 -12.22 9.21
C ARG A 152 -14.11 -10.94 9.70
N ASP A 153 -13.42 -11.00 10.84
CA ASP A 153 -12.78 -9.85 11.50
C ASP A 153 -11.40 -9.50 10.93
N ASN A 154 -10.92 -10.26 9.93
CA ASN A 154 -9.63 -10.03 9.28
C ASN A 154 -9.61 -8.69 8.50
N PRO A 155 -8.79 -7.69 8.88
CA PRO A 155 -8.73 -6.38 8.22
C PRO A 155 -8.37 -6.43 6.73
N MET A 156 -7.69 -7.49 6.28
CA MET A 156 -7.40 -7.72 4.87
C MET A 156 -8.67 -7.87 4.02
N ARG A 157 -9.79 -8.29 4.61
CA ARG A 157 -11.10 -8.39 3.90
C ARG A 157 -11.65 -7.02 3.55
N ASP A 158 -11.53 -6.06 4.47
CA ASP A 158 -11.98 -4.70 4.27
C ASP A 158 -11.08 -3.95 3.27
N ALA A 159 -9.76 -4.17 3.32
CA ALA A 159 -8.85 -3.65 2.30
C ALA A 159 -9.15 -4.23 0.90
N ASN A 160 -9.36 -5.54 0.78
CA ASN A 160 -9.80 -6.15 -0.48
C ASN A 160 -11.14 -5.56 -0.96
N ARG A 161 -12.13 -5.33 -0.08
CA ARG A 161 -13.40 -4.70 -0.46
C ARG A 161 -13.20 -3.29 -1.04
N ARG A 162 -12.26 -2.50 -0.50
CA ARG A 162 -11.93 -1.17 -1.06
C ARG A 162 -11.26 -1.29 -2.42
N ILE A 163 -10.23 -2.11 -2.56
CA ILE A 163 -9.56 -2.37 -3.86
C ILE A 163 -10.56 -2.87 -4.91
N TYR A 164 -11.48 -3.77 -4.55
CA TYR A 164 -12.53 -4.24 -5.45
C TYR A 164 -13.48 -3.11 -5.87
N GLY A 165 -13.75 -2.14 -5.00
CA GLY A 165 -14.51 -0.93 -5.35
C GLY A 165 -13.82 -0.07 -6.42
N LEU A 166 -12.50 -0.09 -6.48
CA LEU A 166 -11.71 0.63 -7.48
C LEU A 166 -11.63 -0.12 -8.82
N VAL A 167 -11.34 -1.43 -8.79
CA VAL A 167 -11.00 -2.18 -10.02
C VAL A 167 -12.18 -2.85 -10.72
N VAL A 168 -13.25 -3.22 -9.99
CA VAL A 168 -14.40 -3.94 -10.57
C VAL A 168 -15.12 -3.10 -11.64
N PRO A 169 -15.43 -1.81 -11.44
CA PRO A 169 -16.15 -1.03 -12.44
C PRO A 169 -15.40 -0.94 -13.78
N SER A 170 -14.08 -0.73 -13.74
CA SER A 170 -13.23 -0.59 -14.93
C SER A 170 -13.14 -1.88 -15.75
N LEU A 171 -12.98 -3.03 -15.10
CA LEU A 171 -12.93 -4.32 -15.78
C LEU A 171 -14.31 -4.80 -16.25
N ALA A 172 -15.35 -4.63 -15.42
CA ALA A 172 -16.72 -5.02 -15.78
C ALA A 172 -17.26 -4.20 -16.97
N ALA A 173 -16.87 -2.93 -17.11
CA ALA A 173 -17.22 -2.10 -18.27
C ALA A 173 -16.67 -2.63 -19.61
N GLN A 174 -15.64 -3.47 -19.59
CA GLN A 174 -15.09 -4.12 -20.80
C GLN A 174 -15.84 -5.41 -21.18
N LEU A 175 -16.68 -5.97 -20.30
CA LEU A 175 -17.47 -7.18 -20.53
C LEU A 175 -18.83 -6.84 -21.16
N GLY A 176 -18.80 -6.17 -22.32
CA GLY A 176 -19.99 -5.66 -23.00
C GLY A 176 -20.90 -6.72 -23.66
N ASP A 177 -20.54 -8.00 -23.56
CA ASP A 177 -21.31 -9.14 -24.08
C ASP A 177 -22.39 -9.64 -23.10
N ARG A 178 -22.42 -9.13 -21.86
CA ARG A 178 -23.33 -9.57 -20.79
C ARG A 178 -23.89 -8.39 -19.97
N PRO A 179 -24.96 -8.59 -19.17
CA PRO A 179 -25.51 -7.54 -18.31
C PRO A 179 -24.50 -7.05 -17.29
N LYS A 180 -24.54 -5.74 -16.96
CA LYS A 180 -23.61 -5.10 -16.03
C LYS A 180 -23.49 -5.83 -14.69
N ASP A 181 -24.61 -6.18 -14.07
CA ASP A 181 -24.63 -6.83 -12.75
C ASP A 181 -23.99 -8.23 -12.79
N THR A 182 -24.13 -8.94 -13.92
CA THR A 182 -23.45 -10.21 -14.18
C THR A 182 -21.95 -10.00 -14.32
N ALA A 183 -21.52 -9.02 -15.13
CA ALA A 183 -20.11 -8.67 -15.29
C ALA A 183 -19.44 -8.26 -13.96
N GLU A 184 -20.09 -7.41 -13.16
CA GLU A 184 -19.58 -7.04 -11.83
C GLU A 184 -19.50 -8.23 -10.88
N PHE A 185 -20.49 -9.13 -10.89
CA PHE A 185 -20.48 -10.34 -10.08
C PHE A 185 -19.33 -11.28 -10.48
N GLU A 186 -19.14 -11.53 -11.77
CA GLU A 186 -18.08 -12.40 -12.29
C GLU A 186 -16.69 -11.82 -12.00
N VAL A 187 -16.46 -10.53 -12.19
CA VAL A 187 -15.18 -9.90 -11.82
C VAL A 187 -14.92 -10.04 -10.32
N ARG A 188 -15.93 -9.83 -9.45
CA ARG A 188 -15.80 -10.04 -8.00
C ARG A 188 -15.50 -11.50 -7.64
N ALA A 189 -16.12 -12.46 -8.33
CA ALA A 189 -15.85 -13.88 -8.15
C ALA A 189 -14.42 -14.26 -8.58
N ALA A 190 -13.96 -13.76 -9.72
CA ALA A 190 -12.61 -13.97 -10.23
C ALA A 190 -11.53 -13.43 -9.25
N LEU A 191 -11.74 -12.21 -8.75
CA LEU A 191 -10.89 -11.61 -7.72
C LEU A 191 -10.90 -12.44 -6.42
N GLN A 192 -12.07 -12.95 -6.00
CA GLN A 192 -12.17 -13.84 -4.84
C GLN A 192 -11.39 -15.14 -5.03
N PHE A 193 -11.45 -15.76 -6.21
CA PHE A 193 -10.66 -16.97 -6.51
C PHE A 193 -9.15 -16.67 -6.46
N MET A 194 -8.70 -15.59 -7.10
CA MET A 194 -7.30 -15.15 -7.07
C MET A 194 -6.81 -14.91 -5.64
N VAL A 195 -7.52 -14.09 -4.84
CA VAL A 195 -7.13 -13.76 -3.46
C VAL A 195 -7.18 -14.98 -2.55
N GLY A 196 -8.16 -15.87 -2.75
CA GLY A 196 -8.25 -17.15 -2.04
C GLY A 196 -7.06 -18.07 -2.34
N THR A 197 -6.65 -18.17 -3.61
CA THR A 197 -5.46 -18.91 -4.03
C THR A 197 -4.19 -18.33 -3.43
N LEU A 198 -3.97 -17.02 -3.52
CA LEU A 198 -2.80 -16.35 -2.93
C LEU A 198 -2.72 -16.53 -1.41
N ALA A 199 -3.84 -16.42 -0.71
CA ALA A 199 -3.90 -16.67 0.74
C ALA A 199 -3.63 -18.14 1.08
N ASN A 200 -4.12 -19.09 0.29
CA ASN A 200 -3.86 -20.52 0.49
C ASN A 200 -2.40 -20.89 0.26
N ILE A 201 -1.78 -20.40 -0.83
CA ILE A 201 -0.34 -20.56 -1.11
C ILE A 201 0.47 -19.98 0.05
N LEU A 202 0.19 -18.75 0.49
CA LEU A 202 0.94 -18.09 1.56
C LEU A 202 0.83 -18.79 2.93
N LEU A 203 -0.31 -19.42 3.22
CA LEU A 203 -0.55 -20.12 4.48
C LEU A 203 0.06 -21.54 4.53
N ASN A 204 -0.20 -22.30 3.45
CA ASN A 204 -0.08 -23.77 3.42
C ASN A 204 0.97 -24.27 2.42
N ASP A 205 1.33 -23.44 1.42
CA ASP A 205 2.26 -23.75 0.34
C ASP A 205 2.08 -25.16 -0.28
N PRO A 206 0.88 -25.51 -0.77
CA PRO A 206 0.54 -26.89 -1.15
C PRO A 206 1.21 -27.36 -2.44
N GLY A 207 1.82 -26.45 -3.21
CA GLY A 207 2.22 -26.69 -4.60
C GLY A 207 1.02 -26.91 -5.55
N PRO A 208 1.27 -27.13 -6.86
CA PRO A 208 2.58 -27.10 -7.54
C PRO A 208 3.06 -25.68 -7.87
N LEU A 209 2.32 -24.63 -7.47
CA LEU A 209 2.71 -23.23 -7.60
C LEU A 209 3.01 -22.63 -6.22
N HIS A 210 4.12 -21.94 -6.12
CA HIS A 210 4.61 -21.26 -4.94
C HIS A 210 4.54 -19.74 -5.13
N LEU A 211 4.53 -18.96 -4.03
CA LEU A 211 4.36 -17.51 -4.11
C LEU A 211 5.47 -16.82 -4.93
N ASP A 212 6.69 -17.34 -4.85
CA ASP A 212 7.87 -16.77 -5.49
C ASP A 212 8.11 -17.29 -6.92
N ASP A 213 7.26 -18.19 -7.44
CA ASP A 213 7.36 -18.69 -8.81
C ASP A 213 6.98 -17.62 -9.84
N ASP A 214 7.82 -17.37 -10.85
CA ASP A 214 7.48 -16.50 -11.98
C ASP A 214 6.21 -16.98 -12.74
N ALA A 215 5.96 -18.29 -12.72
CA ALA A 215 4.80 -18.91 -13.36
C ALA A 215 3.46 -18.59 -12.65
N LEU A 216 3.47 -18.19 -11.37
CA LEU A 216 2.24 -17.97 -10.60
C LEU A 216 1.34 -16.90 -11.24
N ALA A 217 1.90 -15.74 -11.58
CA ALA A 217 1.14 -14.64 -12.19
C ALA A 217 0.52 -15.07 -13.53
N LEU A 218 1.30 -15.77 -14.38
CA LEU A 218 0.84 -16.30 -15.66
C LEU A 218 -0.31 -17.30 -15.51
N HIS A 219 -0.29 -18.15 -14.49
CA HIS A 219 -1.37 -19.11 -14.25
C HIS A 219 -2.63 -18.45 -13.69
N LEU A 220 -2.50 -17.46 -12.80
CA LEU A 220 -3.63 -16.65 -12.32
C LEU A 220 -4.28 -15.86 -13.46
N ASP A 221 -3.48 -15.29 -14.37
CA ASP A 221 -3.95 -14.53 -15.54
C ASP A 221 -4.79 -15.44 -16.45
N ARG A 222 -4.22 -16.57 -16.86
CA ARG A 222 -4.92 -17.55 -17.70
C ARG A 222 -6.21 -18.07 -17.05
N MET A 223 -6.25 -18.21 -15.72
CA MET A 223 -7.49 -18.57 -15.01
C MET A 223 -8.53 -17.44 -15.07
N MET A 224 -8.13 -16.19 -14.82
CA MET A 224 -9.04 -15.04 -14.81
C MET A 224 -9.56 -14.71 -16.22
N VAL A 225 -8.69 -14.66 -17.23
CA VAL A 225 -9.02 -14.46 -18.65
C VAL A 225 -10.05 -15.52 -19.10
N ARG A 226 -9.81 -16.79 -18.82
CA ARG A 226 -10.73 -17.88 -19.19
C ARG A 226 -12.05 -17.83 -18.46
N TYR A 227 -12.04 -17.58 -17.15
CA TYR A 227 -13.26 -17.50 -16.34
C TYR A 227 -14.16 -16.34 -16.79
N LEU A 228 -13.59 -15.19 -17.14
CA LEU A 228 -14.33 -14.04 -17.66
C LEU A 228 -14.72 -14.19 -19.15
N GLY A 229 -14.24 -15.23 -19.86
CA GLY A 229 -14.51 -15.42 -21.29
C GLY A 229 -13.78 -14.43 -22.19
N LEU A 230 -12.67 -13.84 -21.71
CA LEU A 230 -11.86 -12.90 -22.48
C LEU A 230 -11.04 -13.63 -23.56
N PRO A 231 -10.77 -12.99 -24.72
CA PRO A 231 -9.88 -13.57 -25.73
C PRO A 231 -8.50 -13.90 -25.17
N GLU A 232 -8.08 -15.16 -25.25
CA GLU A 232 -6.70 -15.54 -24.89
C GLU A 232 -5.73 -14.88 -25.87
N ALA A 233 -4.71 -14.18 -25.35
CA ALA A 233 -3.58 -13.77 -26.16
C ALA A 233 -2.90 -15.03 -26.71
N VAL A 234 -2.70 -15.09 -28.04
CA VAL A 234 -2.10 -16.25 -28.71
C VAL A 234 -0.60 -16.27 -28.39
N ALA A 235 -0.25 -16.83 -27.23
CA ALA A 235 1.13 -17.07 -26.85
C ALA A 235 1.73 -18.12 -27.79
N PRO A 236 2.92 -17.88 -28.39
CA PRO A 236 3.60 -18.91 -29.17
C PRO A 236 3.93 -20.09 -28.25
N VAL A 237 3.63 -21.30 -28.72
CA VAL A 237 3.88 -22.53 -27.95
C VAL A 237 5.39 -22.72 -27.76
N ALA A 238 5.89 -22.28 -26.61
CA ALA A 238 7.25 -22.59 -26.17
C ALA A 238 7.33 -24.10 -25.93
N SER A 239 7.91 -24.83 -26.89
CA SER A 239 8.09 -26.26 -26.81
C SER A 239 9.00 -26.61 -25.62
N ALA A 240 8.41 -27.24 -24.60
CA ALA A 240 9.13 -27.73 -23.44
C ALA A 240 10.22 -28.70 -23.89
N THR A 241 11.48 -28.25 -23.87
CA THR A 241 12.62 -29.11 -24.20
C THR A 241 12.79 -30.10 -23.05
N PRO A 242 12.68 -31.43 -23.29
CA PRO A 242 12.77 -32.40 -22.21
C PRO A 242 14.19 -32.42 -21.64
N ARG A 243 14.31 -32.07 -20.34
CA ARG A 243 15.54 -32.23 -19.56
C ARG A 243 15.97 -33.70 -19.62
N ARG A 244 16.99 -34.01 -20.42
CA ARG A 244 17.64 -35.33 -20.40
C ARG A 244 18.22 -35.56 -19.00
N SER A 245 17.75 -36.61 -18.32
CA SER A 245 18.44 -37.14 -17.15
C SER A 245 19.79 -37.70 -17.58
N LYS A 246 20.85 -37.36 -16.84
CA LYS A 246 22.11 -38.09 -16.91
C LYS A 246 21.98 -39.34 -16.03
N ARG A 247 22.31 -40.50 -16.60
CA ARG A 247 22.82 -41.64 -15.85
C ARG A 247 24.29 -41.42 -15.55
#